data_AF-A0A976DSH2-F1
#
_entry.id   AF-A0A976DSH2-F1
#
_cell.length_a   1.000
_cell.length_b   1.000
_cell.length_c   1.000
_cell.angle_alpha   90.00
_cell.angle_beta   90.00
_cell.angle_gamma   90.00
#
_symmetry.space_group_name_H-M   'P 1'
#
loop_
_entity.id
_entity.type
_entity.pdbx_description
1 polymer ?
#
loop_
_entity_poly.entity_id
_entity_poly.type
_entity_poly.pdbx_seq_one_letter_code
_entity_poly.pdbx_strand_id
1 'polypeptide(L)'
;MTQETKKMAGIIILTVPSIAYGGYFLLLVLSGQAQELALTDFQKSMFRAGHAHAGVLIILALVALPYIEASNLGKTWKLATRNSFPLAAVLMSGGFFASAIGAGLNQPNQFIVILYLGAATLIFGLVTLGIGLLKKP
;
A
#
# COMPACT_ATOMS: atom_id res chain seq x y z
N MET A 1 17.43 13.95 -8.66
CA MET A 1 17.00 12.56 -8.47
C MET A 1 18.20 11.65 -8.58
N THR A 2 18.57 11.04 -7.46
CA THR A 2 19.65 10.03 -7.39
C THR A 2 19.28 8.76 -8.16
N GLN A 3 20.29 7.93 -8.52
CA GLN A 3 20.05 6.66 -9.21
C GLN A 3 19.18 5.70 -8.39
N GLU A 4 19.37 5.67 -7.07
CA GLU A 4 18.55 4.87 -6.16
C GLU A 4 17.07 5.31 -6.18
N THR A 5 16.83 6.62 -6.14
CA THR A 5 15.48 7.17 -6.22
C THR A 5 14.84 6.88 -7.58
N LYS A 6 15.59 7.03 -8.69
CA LYS A 6 15.11 6.72 -10.04
C LYS A 6 14.74 5.24 -10.19
N LYS A 7 15.60 4.34 -9.70
CA LYS A 7 15.36 2.89 -9.72
C LYS A 7 14.13 2.52 -8.91
N MET A 8 14.00 3.06 -7.69
CA MET A 8 12.83 2.80 -6.84
C MET A 8 11.54 3.33 -7.48
N ALA A 9 11.55 4.53 -8.05
CA ALA A 9 10.41 5.08 -8.77
C ALA A 9 9.98 4.17 -9.94
N GLY A 10 10.94 3.67 -10.72
CA GLY A 10 10.68 2.72 -11.80
C GLY A 10 10.02 1.43 -11.30
N ILE A 11 10.53 0.83 -10.22
CA ILE A 11 9.94 -0.37 -9.60
C ILE A 11 8.50 -0.09 -9.15
N ILE A 12 8.28 1.04 -8.46
CA ILE A 12 6.96 1.43 -7.96
C ILE A 12 5.97 1.60 -9.12
N ILE A 13 6.35 2.30 -10.19
CA ILE A 13 5.50 2.51 -11.37
C ILE A 13 5.13 1.17 -12.02
N LEU A 14 6.06 0.21 -12.09
CA LEU A 14 5.79 -1.11 -12.63
C LEU A 14 4.79 -1.93 -11.81
N THR A 15 4.49 -1.54 -10.56
CA THR A 15 3.40 -2.16 -9.79
C THR A 15 2.02 -1.61 -10.12
N VAL A 16 1.92 -0.42 -10.72
CA VAL A 16 0.62 0.23 -11.00
C VAL A 16 -0.32 -0.61 -11.88
N PRO A 17 0.15 -1.35 -12.90
CA PRO A 17 -0.71 -2.26 -13.67
C PRO A 17 -1.45 -3.30 -12.81
N SER A 18 -0.86 -3.79 -11.71
CA SER A 18 -1.57 -4.73 -10.82
C SER A 18 -2.72 -4.05 -10.07
N ILE A 19 -2.57 -2.76 -9.75
CA ILE A 19 -3.64 -1.95 -9.15
C ILE A 19 -4.76 -1.74 -10.16
N ALA A 20 -4.43 -1.44 -11.43
CA ALA A 20 -5.41 -1.31 -12.50
C ALA A 20 -6.21 -2.61 -12.70
N TYR A 21 -5.54 -3.77 -12.65
CA TYR A 21 -6.21 -5.07 -12.64
C TYR A 21 -7.14 -5.25 -11.44
N GLY A 22 -6.73 -4.83 -10.24
CA GLY A 22 -7.60 -4.81 -9.06
C GLY A 22 -8.84 -3.93 -9.24
N GLY A 23 -8.71 -2.79 -9.94
CA GLY A 23 -9.84 -1.93 -10.30
C GLY A 23 -10.80 -2.59 -11.27
N TYR A 24 -10.27 -3.30 -12.27
CA TYR A 24 -11.06 -4.12 -13.19
C TYR A 24 -11.81 -5.24 -12.44
N PHE A 25 -11.16 -5.95 -11.51
CA PHE A 25 -11.82 -6.93 -10.66
C PHE A 25 -12.99 -6.32 -9.87
N LEU A 26 -12.79 -5.16 -9.25
CA LEU A 26 -13.88 -4.48 -8.54
C LEU A 26 -15.01 -4.07 -9.47
N LEU A 27 -14.72 -3.66 -10.71
CA LEU A 27 -15.74 -3.37 -11.70
C LEU A 27 -16.58 -4.62 -12.02
N LEU A 28 -15.96 -5.80 -12.17
CA LEU A 28 -16.68 -7.07 -12.37
C LEU A 28 -17.59 -7.39 -11.17
N VAL A 29 -17.09 -7.24 -9.94
CA VAL A 29 -17.87 -7.45 -8.72
C VAL A 29 -19.05 -6.51 -8.62
N LEU A 30 -18.84 -5.21 -8.88
CA LEU A 30 -19.87 -4.18 -8.73
C LEU A 30 -20.89 -4.18 -9.88
N SER A 31 -20.49 -4.61 -11.08
CA SER A 31 -21.39 -4.77 -12.24
C SER A 31 -22.20 -6.07 -12.20
N GLY A 32 -21.98 -6.93 -11.20
CA GLY A 32 -22.67 -8.23 -11.09
C GLY A 32 -22.14 -9.31 -12.03
N GLN A 33 -20.99 -9.08 -12.68
CA GLN A 33 -20.35 -10.08 -13.55
C GLN A 33 -19.57 -11.15 -12.78
N ALA A 34 -19.40 -10.97 -11.46
CA ALA A 34 -18.74 -11.92 -10.57
C ALA A 34 -19.69 -12.49 -9.48
N GLN A 35 -20.96 -12.71 -9.84
CA GLN A 35 -21.98 -13.22 -8.91
C GLN A 35 -21.66 -14.62 -8.35
N GLU A 36 -20.95 -15.44 -9.14
CA GLU A 36 -20.49 -16.77 -8.77
C GLU A 36 -19.56 -16.78 -7.55
N LEU A 37 -18.92 -15.65 -7.23
CA LEU A 37 -18.08 -15.52 -6.04
C LEU A 37 -18.88 -15.42 -4.74
N ALA A 38 -20.20 -15.18 -4.81
CA ALA A 38 -21.11 -15.08 -3.67
C ALA A 38 -20.57 -14.19 -2.51
N LEU A 39 -19.94 -13.07 -2.86
CA LEU A 39 -19.28 -12.18 -1.90
C LEU A 39 -20.29 -11.48 -0.99
N THR A 40 -20.02 -11.50 0.31
CA THR A 40 -20.76 -10.69 1.29
C THR A 40 -20.47 -9.20 1.12
N ASP A 41 -21.30 -8.34 1.72
CA ASP A 41 -21.06 -6.90 1.70
C ASP A 41 -19.79 -6.50 2.48
N PHE A 42 -19.44 -7.28 3.50
CA PHE A 42 -18.16 -7.16 4.19
C PHE A 42 -17.00 -7.38 3.22
N GLN A 43 -17.00 -8.48 2.47
CA GLN A 43 -15.91 -8.81 1.53
C GLN A 43 -15.80 -7.76 0.41
N LYS A 44 -16.92 -7.31 -0.16
CA LYS A 44 -16.94 -6.23 -1.15
C LYS A 44 -16.32 -4.94 -0.60
N SER A 45 -16.62 -4.60 0.66
CA SER A 45 -16.08 -3.41 1.32
C SER A 45 -14.58 -3.53 1.58
N MET A 46 -14.11 -4.71 2.01
CA MET A 46 -12.70 -4.99 2.23
C MET A 46 -11.89 -4.94 0.93
N PHE A 47 -12.38 -5.52 -0.16
CA PHE A 47 -11.70 -5.44 -1.47
C PHE A 47 -11.66 -4.01 -2.01
N ARG A 48 -12.73 -3.23 -1.83
CA ARG A 48 -12.77 -1.81 -2.18
C ARG A 48 -11.74 -1.01 -1.39
N ALA A 49 -11.68 -1.22 -0.07
CA ALA A 49 -10.69 -0.59 0.81
C ALA A 49 -9.25 -0.98 0.43
N GLY A 50 -9.01 -2.26 0.13
CA GLY A 50 -7.70 -2.75 -0.31
C GLY A 50 -7.23 -2.08 -1.59
N HIS A 51 -8.08 -2.02 -2.62
CA HIS A 51 -7.77 -1.34 -3.88
C HIS A 51 -7.51 0.15 -3.69
N ALA A 52 -8.35 0.84 -2.89
CA ALA A 52 -8.16 2.26 -2.59
C ALA A 52 -6.82 2.53 -1.89
N HIS A 53 -6.46 1.72 -0.90
CA HIS A 53 -5.17 1.83 -0.20
C HIS A 53 -3.99 1.55 -1.14
N ALA A 54 -4.09 0.57 -2.05
CA ALA A 54 -3.06 0.32 -3.04
C ALA A 54 -2.77 1.57 -3.88
N GLY A 55 -3.83 2.21 -4.42
CA GLY A 55 -3.71 3.40 -5.25
C GLY A 55 -3.16 4.62 -4.50
N VAL A 56 -3.75 4.97 -3.35
CA VAL A 56 -3.32 6.18 -2.62
C VAL A 56 -1.91 6.01 -2.04
N LEU A 57 -1.55 4.84 -1.53
CA LEU A 57 -0.25 4.61 -0.89
C LEU A 57 0.87 4.47 -1.91
N ILE A 58 0.60 3.95 -3.11
CA ILE A 58 1.62 3.91 -4.17
C ILE A 58 1.96 5.32 -4.68
N ILE A 59 0.94 6.19 -4.77
CA ILE A 59 1.13 7.61 -5.09
C ILE A 59 1.93 8.28 -3.96
N LEU A 60 1.54 8.05 -2.71
CA LEU A 60 2.29 8.56 -1.54
C LEU A 60 3.75 8.10 -1.57
N ALA A 61 4.02 6.85 -1.96
CA ALA A 61 5.37 6.33 -2.09
C ALA A 61 6.19 7.12 -3.13
N LEU A 62 5.62 7.38 -4.30
CA LEU A 62 6.26 8.20 -5.34
C LEU A 62 6.48 9.65 -4.87
N VAL A 63 5.49 10.23 -4.20
CA VAL A 63 5.58 11.59 -3.64
C VAL A 63 6.64 11.69 -2.54
N ALA A 64 6.79 10.67 -1.71
CA ALA A 64 7.76 10.64 -0.61
C ALA A 64 9.22 10.61 -1.09
N LEU A 65 9.49 9.99 -2.24
CA LEU A 65 10.85 9.83 -2.78
C LEU A 65 11.70 11.12 -2.83
N PRO A 66 11.23 12.24 -3.45
CA PRO A 66 11.98 13.50 -3.44
C PRO A 66 12.20 14.07 -2.04
N TYR A 67 11.23 13.93 -1.13
CA TYR A 67 11.37 14.40 0.25
C TYR A 67 12.38 13.56 1.04
N ILE A 68 12.43 12.24 0.83
CA ILE A 68 13.45 11.37 1.44
C ILE A 68 14.84 11.78 0.96
N GLU A 69 15.00 12.08 -0.34
CA GLU A 69 16.26 12.56 -0.90
C GLU A 69 16.70 13.88 -0.23
N ALA A 70 15.77 14.82 -0.06
CA ALA A 70 16.01 16.12 0.57
C ALA A 70 16.16 16.11 2.10
N SER A 71 15.74 15.04 2.79
CA SER A 71 15.80 14.95 4.25
C SER A 71 17.23 14.87 4.81
N ASN A 72 17.40 15.27 6.08
CA ASN A 72 18.68 15.17 6.83
C ASN A 72 18.84 13.81 7.53
N LEU A 73 18.27 12.75 6.95
CA LEU A 73 18.43 11.37 7.41
C LEU A 73 19.80 10.80 6.98
N GLY A 74 20.40 9.98 7.84
CA GLY A 74 21.56 9.17 7.47
C GLY A 74 21.23 8.14 6.37
N LYS A 75 22.24 7.61 5.69
CA LYS A 75 22.06 6.67 4.55
C LYS A 75 21.15 5.48 4.89
N THR A 76 21.35 4.85 6.04
CA THR A 76 20.54 3.71 6.51
C THR A 76 19.08 4.08 6.73
N TRP A 77 18.82 5.22 7.36
CA TRP A 77 17.46 5.71 7.62
C TRP A 77 16.76 6.14 6.33
N LYS A 78 17.47 6.74 5.37
CA LYS A 78 16.93 7.02 4.03
C LYS A 78 16.52 5.73 3.32
N LEU A 79 17.36 4.68 3.39
CA LEU A 79 17.06 3.40 2.79
C LEU A 79 15.82 2.74 3.44
N ALA A 80 15.76 2.68 4.78
CA ALA A 80 14.63 2.11 5.50
C ALA A 80 13.33 2.85 5.18
N THR A 81 13.36 4.19 5.25
CA THR A 81 12.21 5.06 4.96
C THR A 81 11.76 4.92 3.50
N ARG A 82 12.70 4.81 2.55
CA ARG A 82 12.38 4.62 1.13
C ARG A 82 11.63 3.32 0.87
N ASN A 83 12.01 2.24 1.55
CA ASN A 83 11.36 0.93 1.36
C ASN A 83 10.05 0.82 2.13
N SER A 84 9.86 1.55 3.23
CA SER A 84 8.65 1.43 4.04
C SER A 84 7.38 1.86 3.31
N PHE A 85 7.43 2.89 2.45
CA PHE A 85 6.25 3.35 1.71
C PHE A 85 5.68 2.33 0.71
N PRO A 86 6.46 1.80 -0.27
CA PRO A 86 5.94 0.78 -1.17
C PRO A 86 5.60 -0.53 -0.43
N LEU A 87 6.36 -0.88 0.62
CA LEU A 87 6.04 -2.05 1.45
C LEU A 87 4.70 -1.88 2.17
N ALA A 88 4.43 -0.70 2.74
CA ALA A 88 3.14 -0.40 3.36
C ALA A 88 1.99 -0.48 2.36
N ALA A 89 2.16 0.00 1.12
CA ALA A 89 1.14 -0.11 0.08
C ALA A 89 0.76 -1.57 -0.19
N VAL A 90 1.78 -2.44 -0.33
CA VAL A 90 1.59 -3.88 -0.54
C VAL A 90 0.94 -4.54 0.67
N LEU A 91 1.45 -4.30 1.88
CA LEU A 91 0.96 -4.93 3.10
C LEU A 91 -0.47 -4.48 3.45
N MET A 92 -0.79 -3.18 3.33
CA MET A 92 -2.13 -2.70 3.65
C MET A 92 -3.15 -3.21 2.63
N SER A 93 -2.88 -3.07 1.34
CA SER A 93 -3.77 -3.61 0.30
C SER A 93 -3.90 -5.13 0.45
N GLY A 94 -2.78 -5.84 0.47
CA GLY A 94 -2.75 -7.29 0.63
C GLY A 94 -3.44 -7.76 1.91
N GLY A 95 -3.32 -7.04 3.01
CA GLY A 95 -4.01 -7.34 4.27
C GLY A 95 -5.52 -7.19 4.18
N PHE A 96 -6.03 -6.15 3.51
CA PHE A 96 -7.46 -6.00 3.24
C PHE A 96 -8.02 -7.14 2.39
N PHE A 97 -7.31 -7.53 1.32
CA PHE A 97 -7.74 -8.67 0.50
C PHE A 97 -7.64 -9.98 1.27
N ALA A 98 -6.48 -10.28 1.86
CA ALA A 98 -6.21 -11.54 2.56
C ALA A 98 -7.16 -11.77 3.74
N SER A 99 -7.48 -10.71 4.50
CA SER A 99 -8.40 -10.81 5.65
C SER A 99 -9.86 -11.08 5.25
N ALA A 100 -10.20 -10.89 3.97
CA ALA A 100 -11.54 -11.14 3.43
C ALA A 100 -11.62 -12.40 2.54
N ILE A 101 -10.52 -13.14 2.37
CA ILE A 101 -10.53 -14.42 1.63
C ILE A 101 -11.21 -15.51 2.48
N GLY A 102 -12.20 -16.17 1.90
CA GLY A 102 -12.99 -17.24 2.52
C GLY A 102 -14.42 -17.25 2.00
N ALA A 103 -15.21 -18.26 2.40
CA ALA A 103 -16.61 -18.37 2.02
C ALA A 103 -17.50 -17.64 3.03
N GLY A 104 -18.35 -16.73 2.56
CA GLY A 104 -19.42 -16.12 3.37
C GLY A 104 -18.96 -15.30 4.58
N LEU A 105 -17.74 -14.74 4.54
CA LEU A 105 -17.17 -14.03 5.69
C LEU A 105 -17.90 -12.70 5.95
N ASN A 106 -18.24 -12.43 7.21
CA ASN A 106 -18.79 -11.15 7.66
C ASN A 106 -17.87 -10.42 8.67
N GLN A 107 -16.68 -10.95 8.88
CA GLN A 107 -15.64 -10.40 9.75
C GLN A 107 -14.27 -10.84 9.22
N PRO A 108 -13.19 -10.12 9.54
CA PRO A 108 -11.86 -10.46 9.03
C PRO A 108 -11.37 -11.79 9.59
N ASN A 109 -10.63 -12.54 8.77
CA ASN A 109 -9.90 -13.73 9.20
C ASN A 109 -8.54 -13.35 9.84
N GLN A 110 -7.74 -14.34 10.23
CA GLN A 110 -6.46 -14.15 10.93
C GLN A 110 -5.41 -13.35 10.14
N PHE A 111 -5.52 -13.29 8.80
CA PHE A 111 -4.61 -12.50 7.97
C PHE A 111 -4.76 -10.99 8.16
N ILE A 112 -5.71 -10.52 8.98
CA ILE A 112 -5.80 -9.12 9.42
C ILE A 112 -4.49 -8.61 10.04
N VAL A 113 -3.66 -9.50 10.60
CA VAL A 113 -2.32 -9.15 11.08
C VAL A 113 -1.45 -8.47 10.01
N ILE A 114 -1.60 -8.85 8.73
CA ILE A 114 -0.86 -8.25 7.61
C ILE A 114 -1.23 -6.77 7.46
N LEU A 115 -2.52 -6.44 7.63
CA LEU A 115 -2.99 -5.06 7.58
C LEU A 115 -2.39 -4.22 8.70
N TYR A 116 -2.35 -4.73 9.93
CA TYR A 116 -1.73 -4.04 11.06
C TYR A 116 -0.22 -3.84 10.86
N LEU A 117 0.48 -4.83 10.32
CA LEU A 117 1.90 -4.69 9.94
C LEU A 117 2.09 -3.62 8.85
N GLY A 118 1.19 -3.56 7.87
CA GLY A 118 1.18 -2.50 6.86
C GLY A 118 0.99 -1.11 7.47
N ALA A 119 0.03 -0.96 8.38
CA ALA A 119 -0.22 0.29 9.08
C ALA A 119 1.00 0.72 9.93
N ALA A 120 1.60 -0.20 10.68
CA ALA A 120 2.81 0.06 11.45
C ALA A 120 3.98 0.49 10.55
N THR A 121 4.15 -0.16 9.40
CA THR A 121 5.18 0.16 8.39
C THR A 121 4.96 1.57 7.81
N LEU A 122 3.72 1.94 7.54
CA LEU A 122 3.36 3.27 7.06
C LEU A 122 3.69 4.35 8.10
N ILE A 123 3.25 4.15 9.34
CA ILE A 123 3.50 5.08 10.46
C ILE A 123 5.00 5.27 10.64
N PHE A 124 5.77 4.17 10.64
CA PHE A 124 7.22 4.23 10.72
C PHE A 124 7.82 5.12 9.61
N GLY A 125 7.42 4.91 8.35
CA GLY A 125 7.91 5.70 7.22
C GLY A 125 7.57 7.17 7.33
N LEU A 126 6.31 7.49 7.67
CA LEU A 126 5.82 8.86 7.82
C LEU A 126 6.53 9.61 8.95
N VAL A 127 6.63 8.99 10.13
CA VAL A 127 7.28 9.60 11.30
C VAL A 127 8.77 9.80 11.03
N THR A 128 9.45 8.79 10.47
CA THR A 128 10.88 8.89 10.17
C THR A 128 11.17 9.98 9.13
N LEU A 129 10.36 10.05 8.06
CA LEU A 129 10.49 11.10 7.06
C LEU A 129 10.21 12.48 7.66
N GLY A 130 9.13 12.63 8.43
CA GLY A 130 8.77 13.89 9.09
C GLY A 130 9.89 14.40 10.01
N ILE A 131 10.43 13.55 10.87
CA ILE A 131 11.58 13.88 11.73
C ILE A 131 12.79 14.26 10.86
N GLY A 132 13.06 13.49 9.81
CA GLY A 132 14.17 13.73 8.88
C GLY A 132 14.12 15.06 8.15
N LEU A 133 12.92 15.56 7.86
CA LEU A 133 12.69 16.86 7.22
C LEU A 133 12.81 18.03 8.20
N LEU A 134 12.45 17.82 9.47
CA LEU A 134 12.54 18.85 10.52
C LEU A 134 13.92 18.93 11.18
N LYS A 135 14.74 17.89 11.04
CA LYS A 135 16.09 17.85 11.59
C LYS A 135 16.97 18.90 10.90
N LYS A 136 17.71 19.70 11.68
CA LYS A 136 18.73 20.61 11.16
C LYS A 136 19.87 19.83 10.48
N PRO A 137 20.50 20.39 9.43
CA PRO A 137 21.61 19.75 8.74
C PRO A 137 22.80 19.48 9.68
#